data_AF-A0A7S1X3N7-F1
#
_entry.id   AF-A0A7S1X3N7-F1
#
_cell.length_a   1.000
_cell.length_b   1.000
_cell.length_c   1.000
_cell.angle_alpha   90.00
_cell.angle_beta   90.00
_cell.angle_gamma   90.00
#
_symmetry.space_group_name_H-M   'P 1'
#
loop_
_entity.id
_entity.type
_entity.pdbx_description
1 polymer ?
#
loop_
_entity_poly.entity_id
_entity_poly.type
_entity_poly.pdbx_seq_one_letter_code
_entity_poly.pdbx_strand_id
1 'polypeptide(L)'
;VVDAVEEAHQVPEQGSAKADAKAALGGDIGMGGTGRISLIDYAVDTLDAALANFRRNRAAAFEDFMAEFQALQEQATRVGQLLELKDGELMLLREERDDLQAASEEANSELDRLQAAMNAKEEEAAQAVAGIKAKNKALKQALHELQAEHKALQMECNRVRQELEASAVRQSEADHRAGELTAEVTRFREEAARFQGEAAKHEETASTALMRRDATQAELSELQKKFGELQMSTAVDGKSQEYVVKSLEEAQEERTALRAKNLELQREVDDLRGVNLSQQAQLLDHQNTRLALAEAESKVSMATAQAEHAKEVLALGAKDQELLEIVKTLLADQEQLSKSLS
;
A
#
# COMPACT_ATOMS: atom_id res chain seq x y z
N VAL A 1 -46.20 27.82 -52.85
CA VAL A 1 -47.01 27.60 -54.06
C VAL A 1 -48.44 27.62 -53.61
N VAL A 2 -49.06 28.79 -53.68
CA VAL A 2 -50.42 29.07 -53.18
C VAL A 2 -51.02 30.06 -54.17
N ASP A 3 -52.12 29.63 -54.80
CA ASP A 3 -53.28 30.39 -55.29
C ASP A 3 -53.05 31.58 -56.27
N ALA A 4 -53.87 31.86 -57.28
CA ALA A 4 -55.13 31.31 -57.76
C ALA A 4 -55.29 31.73 -59.23
N VAL A 5 -56.03 30.91 -59.97
CA VAL A 5 -56.57 31.17 -61.30
C VAL A 5 -57.79 32.09 -61.16
N GLU A 6 -57.81 33.21 -61.89
CA GLU A 6 -59.04 33.98 -62.16
C GLU A 6 -59.20 34.10 -63.68
N GLU A 7 -60.08 33.26 -64.23
CA GLU A 7 -60.74 33.46 -65.51
C GLU A 7 -62.02 34.26 -65.29
N ALA A 8 -62.20 35.34 -66.03
CA ALA A 8 -63.51 35.95 -66.25
C ALA A 8 -63.70 36.23 -67.74
N HIS A 9 -64.55 35.40 -68.34
CA HIS A 9 -65.19 35.60 -69.64
C HIS A 9 -66.02 36.89 -69.66
N GLN A 10 -65.90 37.66 -70.74
CA GLN A 10 -67.02 38.45 -71.29
C GLN A 10 -67.02 38.31 -72.81
N VAL A 11 -68.03 37.59 -73.30
CA VAL A 11 -68.43 37.43 -74.70
C VAL A 11 -69.14 38.71 -75.17
N PRO A 12 -68.95 39.16 -76.42
CA PRO A 12 -69.53 40.40 -76.94
C PRO A 12 -71.02 40.27 -77.28
N GLU A 13 -71.79 41.31 -76.94
CA GLU A 13 -73.17 41.50 -77.38
C GLU A 13 -73.25 41.66 -78.91
N GLN A 14 -73.91 40.73 -79.57
CA GLN A 14 -74.49 40.92 -80.90
C GLN A 14 -76.01 40.81 -80.82
N GLY A 15 -76.68 41.81 -81.42
CA GLY A 15 -77.96 41.61 -82.08
C GLY A 15 -79.19 42.22 -81.39
N SER A 16 -79.72 43.29 -81.97
CA SER A 16 -81.13 43.25 -82.36
C SER A 16 -81.37 44.13 -83.60
N ALA A 17 -81.32 43.49 -84.76
CA ALA A 17 -82.06 43.94 -85.92
C ALA A 17 -83.55 43.71 -85.63
N LYS A 18 -84.31 44.79 -85.49
CA LYS A 18 -85.76 44.77 -85.71
C LYS A 18 -86.05 45.52 -86.99
N ALA A 19 -86.46 44.75 -87.98
CA ALA A 19 -87.17 45.20 -89.16
C ALA A 19 -88.44 45.95 -88.77
N ASP A 20 -88.80 46.97 -89.54
CA ASP A 20 -90.15 47.12 -90.04
C ASP A 20 -90.11 47.99 -91.30
N ALA A 21 -89.94 47.27 -92.42
CA ALA A 21 -90.38 47.72 -93.72
C ALA A 21 -91.92 47.66 -93.72
N LYS A 22 -92.58 48.83 -93.78
CA LYS A 22 -93.98 48.92 -94.19
C LYS A 22 -94.16 50.05 -95.22
N ALA A 23 -94.17 49.59 -96.47
CA ALA A 23 -94.89 50.10 -97.66
C ALA A 23 -95.70 51.39 -97.45
N ALA A 24 -95.57 52.48 -98.23
CA ALA A 24 -95.32 52.57 -99.68
C ALA A 24 -96.12 51.54 -100.49
N LEU A 25 -97.45 51.69 -100.50
CA LEU A 25 -98.35 51.24 -101.57
C LEU A 25 -99.76 51.77 -101.25
N GLY A 26 -100.23 52.69 -102.09
CA GLY A 26 -101.55 53.30 -102.00
C GLY A 26 -101.81 54.21 -103.18
N GLY A 27 -101.46 53.72 -104.38
CA GLY A 27 -101.87 54.29 -105.65
C GLY A 27 -103.36 54.03 -105.87
N ASP A 28 -104.06 55.10 -106.22
CA ASP A 28 -105.46 55.15 -106.57
C ASP A 28 -105.61 54.60 -108.01
N ILE A 29 -106.02 53.33 -108.16
CA ILE A 29 -106.41 52.76 -109.44
C ILE A 29 -107.72 51.99 -109.26
N GLY A 30 -108.72 52.48 -110.00
CA GLY A 30 -110.08 52.00 -110.01
C GLY A 30 -110.24 50.53 -110.40
N MET A 31 -111.28 49.95 -109.83
CA MET A 31 -111.74 48.58 -109.94
C MET A 31 -112.11 48.15 -111.37
N GLY A 32 -111.59 46.98 -111.77
CA GLY A 32 -112.10 46.14 -112.85
C GLY A 32 -112.11 44.66 -112.43
N GLY A 33 -113.24 44.19 -111.88
CA GLY A 33 -113.89 42.86 -112.03
C GLY A 33 -113.19 41.49 -111.90
N THR A 34 -111.89 41.31 -112.13
CA THR A 34 -111.29 39.95 -112.28
C THR A 34 -109.98 39.71 -111.50
N GLY A 35 -109.44 40.72 -110.80
CA GLY A 35 -108.18 40.63 -110.03
C GLY A 35 -108.31 40.18 -108.57
N ARG A 36 -109.51 39.86 -108.06
CA ARG A 36 -109.69 39.46 -106.65
C ARG A 36 -109.30 38.00 -106.37
N ILE A 37 -109.43 37.10 -107.34
CA ILE A 37 -109.04 35.68 -107.19
C ILE A 37 -107.51 35.57 -107.18
N SER A 38 -106.81 36.27 -108.09
CA SER A 38 -105.34 36.26 -108.15
C SER A 38 -104.65 36.89 -106.93
N LEU A 39 -105.31 37.81 -106.23
CA LEU A 39 -104.78 38.43 -105.02
C LEU A 39 -104.93 37.51 -103.79
N ILE A 40 -106.01 36.73 -103.74
CA ILE A 40 -106.24 35.73 -102.69
C ILE A 40 -105.26 34.57 -102.88
N ASP A 41 -105.09 34.07 -104.10
CA ASP A 41 -104.14 32.98 -104.39
C ASP A 41 -102.70 33.40 -104.06
N TYR A 42 -102.30 34.63 -104.40
CA TYR A 42 -100.99 35.19 -104.01
C TYR A 42 -100.84 35.34 -102.48
N ALA A 43 -101.90 35.77 -101.78
CA ALA A 43 -101.88 35.87 -100.32
C ALA A 43 -101.78 34.48 -99.64
N VAL A 44 -102.42 33.47 -100.21
CA VAL A 44 -102.32 32.08 -99.74
C VAL A 44 -100.92 31.52 -100.00
N ASP A 45 -100.38 31.68 -101.21
CA ASP A 45 -99.02 31.23 -101.56
C ASP A 45 -97.93 31.90 -100.69
N THR A 46 -98.10 33.20 -100.40
CA THR A 46 -97.17 33.93 -99.52
C THR A 46 -97.29 33.50 -98.06
N LEU A 47 -98.50 33.21 -97.58
CA LEU A 47 -98.71 32.63 -96.26
C LEU A 47 -98.16 31.20 -96.16
N ASP A 48 -98.32 30.39 -97.20
CA ASP A 48 -97.77 29.02 -97.26
C ASP A 48 -96.24 29.05 -97.31
N ALA A 49 -95.64 29.97 -98.05
CA ALA A 49 -94.19 30.20 -98.05
C ALA A 49 -93.69 30.69 -96.68
N ALA A 50 -94.42 31.60 -96.01
CA ALA A 50 -94.09 32.07 -94.67
C ALA A 50 -94.22 30.95 -93.63
N LEU A 51 -95.26 30.11 -93.73
CA LEU A 51 -95.48 28.97 -92.86
C LEU A 51 -94.41 27.89 -93.09
N ALA A 52 -94.03 27.64 -94.34
CA ALA A 52 -92.94 26.73 -94.68
C ALA A 52 -91.60 27.23 -94.14
N ASN A 53 -91.32 28.54 -94.24
CA ASN A 53 -90.13 29.15 -93.66
C ASN A 53 -90.15 29.11 -92.12
N PHE A 54 -91.30 29.38 -91.48
CA PHE A 54 -91.43 29.24 -90.03
C PHE A 54 -91.18 27.80 -89.57
N ARG A 55 -91.74 26.81 -90.27
CA ARG A 55 -91.51 25.38 -90.00
C ARG A 55 -90.04 25.00 -90.18
N ARG A 56 -89.38 25.48 -91.24
CA ARG A 56 -87.95 25.26 -91.47
C ARG A 56 -87.08 25.91 -90.39
N ASN A 57 -87.33 27.17 -90.05
CA ASN A 57 -86.57 27.87 -89.02
C ASN A 57 -86.77 27.23 -87.64
N ARG A 58 -87.99 26.77 -87.33
CA ARG A 58 -88.27 26.03 -86.09
C ARG A 58 -87.55 24.68 -86.06
N ALA A 59 -87.49 23.96 -87.18
CA ALA A 59 -86.76 22.69 -87.27
C ALA A 59 -85.25 22.91 -87.12
N ALA A 60 -84.69 23.90 -87.82
CA ALA A 60 -83.26 24.27 -87.71
C ALA A 60 -82.89 24.69 -86.27
N ALA A 61 -83.68 25.57 -85.64
CA ALA A 61 -83.44 25.98 -84.26
C ALA A 61 -83.55 24.81 -83.25
N PHE A 62 -84.40 23.83 -83.51
CA PHE A 62 -84.49 22.62 -82.70
C PHE A 62 -83.29 21.69 -82.92
N GLU A 63 -82.81 21.56 -84.16
CA GLU A 63 -81.60 20.81 -84.49
C GLU A 63 -80.35 21.44 -83.85
N ASP A 64 -80.21 22.77 -83.91
CA ASP A 64 -79.13 23.52 -83.25
C ASP A 64 -79.18 23.31 -81.73
N PHE A 65 -80.36 23.44 -81.12
CA PHE A 65 -80.55 23.16 -79.69
C PHE A 65 -80.16 21.72 -79.32
N MET A 66 -80.55 20.73 -80.13
CA MET A 66 -80.20 19.33 -79.87
C MET A 66 -78.69 19.08 -80.00
N ALA A 67 -78.02 19.73 -80.95
CA ALA A 67 -76.58 19.65 -81.09
C ALA A 67 -75.85 20.29 -79.90
N GLU A 68 -76.31 21.47 -79.44
CA GLU A 68 -75.79 22.11 -78.23
C GLU A 68 -76.04 21.27 -76.99
N PHE A 69 -77.24 20.70 -76.84
CA PHE A 69 -77.58 19.82 -75.72
C PHE A 69 -76.68 18.57 -75.68
N GLN A 70 -76.43 17.94 -76.84
CA GLN A 70 -75.53 16.80 -76.93
C GLN A 70 -74.08 17.20 -76.59
N ALA A 71 -73.60 18.33 -77.10
CA ALA A 71 -72.27 18.84 -76.77
C ALA A 71 -72.11 19.11 -75.27
N LEU A 72 -73.14 19.69 -74.63
CA LEU A 72 -73.20 19.89 -73.18
C LEU A 72 -73.20 18.57 -72.41
N GLN A 73 -73.92 17.55 -72.90
CA GLN A 73 -73.96 16.23 -72.27
C GLN A 73 -72.60 15.52 -72.35
N GLU A 74 -71.90 15.63 -73.49
CA GLU A 74 -70.53 15.14 -73.63
C GLU A 74 -69.57 15.89 -72.71
N GLN A 75 -69.68 17.22 -72.62
CA GLN A 75 -68.86 18.04 -71.73
C GLN A 75 -69.08 17.66 -70.27
N ALA A 76 -70.34 17.48 -69.84
CA ALA A 76 -70.68 17.05 -68.49
C ALA A 76 -70.07 15.67 -68.17
N THR A 77 -70.09 14.74 -69.14
CA THR A 77 -69.47 13.42 -68.99
C THR A 77 -67.95 13.51 -68.84
N ARG A 78 -67.27 14.34 -69.64
CA ARG A 78 -65.83 14.57 -69.52
C ARG A 78 -65.46 15.20 -68.17
N VAL A 79 -66.25 16.17 -67.70
CA VAL A 79 -66.05 16.79 -66.38
C VAL A 79 -66.22 15.74 -65.28
N GLY A 80 -67.23 14.86 -65.36
CA GLY A 80 -67.41 13.76 -64.42
C GLY A 80 -66.19 12.83 -64.34
N GLN A 81 -65.66 12.41 -65.48
CA GLN A 81 -64.45 11.57 -65.54
C GLN A 81 -63.21 12.27 -64.96
N LEU A 82 -63.05 13.58 -65.22
CA LEU A 82 -61.95 14.36 -64.65
C LEU A 82 -62.08 14.49 -63.13
N LEU A 83 -63.29 14.65 -62.61
CA LEU A 83 -63.53 14.67 -61.16
C LEU A 83 -63.15 13.33 -60.52
N GLU A 84 -63.56 12.20 -61.09
CA GLU A 84 -63.20 10.87 -60.59
C GLU A 84 -61.67 10.65 -60.57
N LEU A 85 -60.98 11.07 -61.63
CA LEU A 85 -59.51 10.99 -61.68
C LEU A 85 -58.86 11.87 -60.61
N LYS A 86 -59.36 13.10 -60.41
CA LYS A 86 -58.84 14.02 -59.41
C LYS A 86 -59.13 13.56 -57.98
N ASP A 87 -60.28 12.97 -57.73
CA ASP A 87 -60.60 12.35 -56.44
C ASP A 87 -59.68 11.16 -56.16
N GLY A 88 -59.35 10.35 -57.17
CA GLY A 88 -58.36 9.28 -57.06
C GLY A 88 -56.95 9.79 -56.74
N GLU A 89 -56.48 10.82 -57.43
CA GLU A 89 -55.18 11.46 -57.14
C GLU A 89 -55.14 12.04 -55.72
N LEU A 90 -56.22 12.68 -55.26
CA LEU A 90 -56.32 13.23 -53.90
C LEU A 90 -56.33 12.15 -52.82
N MET A 91 -56.90 10.98 -53.09
CA MET A 91 -56.85 9.82 -52.18
C MET A 91 -55.41 9.31 -52.03
N LEU A 92 -54.69 9.11 -53.13
CA LEU A 92 -53.30 8.64 -53.10
C LEU A 92 -52.38 9.64 -52.39
N LEU A 93 -52.55 10.94 -52.64
CA LEU A 93 -51.78 11.98 -51.95
C LEU A 93 -52.08 12.02 -50.44
N ARG A 94 -53.30 11.70 -50.02
CA ARG A 94 -53.64 11.59 -48.59
C ARG A 94 -52.97 10.39 -47.96
N GLU A 95 -52.99 9.23 -48.62
CA GLU A 95 -52.30 8.03 -48.16
C GLU A 95 -50.79 8.28 -48.04
N GLU A 96 -50.16 8.87 -49.06
CA GLU A 96 -48.73 9.22 -49.02
C GLU A 96 -48.41 10.20 -47.89
N ARG A 97 -49.27 11.20 -47.66
CA ARG A 97 -49.11 12.16 -46.56
C ARG A 97 -49.26 11.49 -45.20
N ASP A 98 -50.17 10.53 -45.06
CA ASP A 98 -50.36 9.76 -43.82
C ASP A 98 -49.15 8.84 -43.55
N ASP A 99 -48.62 8.19 -44.58
CA ASP A 99 -47.40 7.36 -44.50
C ASP A 99 -46.17 8.19 -44.10
N LEU A 100 -45.99 9.36 -44.72
CA LEU A 100 -44.91 10.28 -44.37
C LEU A 100 -45.05 10.81 -42.94
N GLN A 101 -46.28 11.06 -42.49
CA GLN A 101 -46.53 11.47 -41.12
C GLN A 101 -46.17 10.35 -40.14
N ALA A 102 -46.60 9.11 -40.40
CA ALA A 102 -46.25 7.95 -39.58
C ALA A 102 -44.73 7.73 -39.51
N ALA A 103 -44.04 7.82 -40.65
CA ALA A 103 -42.58 7.72 -40.72
C ALA A 103 -41.89 8.86 -39.95
N SER A 104 -42.43 10.08 -40.02
CA SER A 104 -41.90 11.22 -39.25
C SER A 104 -42.10 11.03 -37.75
N GLU A 105 -43.23 10.51 -37.30
CA GLU A 105 -43.50 10.22 -35.89
C GLU A 105 -42.57 9.13 -35.37
N GLU A 106 -42.34 8.06 -36.14
CA GLU A 106 -41.38 7.01 -35.81
C GLU A 106 -39.95 7.56 -35.70
N ALA A 107 -39.50 8.35 -36.67
CA ALA A 107 -38.18 8.96 -36.66
C ALA A 107 -37.97 9.89 -35.45
N ASN A 108 -38.98 10.69 -35.09
CA ASN A 108 -38.93 11.54 -33.90
C ASN A 108 -38.84 10.71 -32.62
N SER A 109 -39.59 9.61 -32.53
CA SER A 109 -39.53 8.71 -31.39
C SER A 109 -38.14 8.05 -31.23
N GLU A 110 -37.48 7.74 -32.34
CA GLU A 110 -36.14 7.16 -32.32
C GLU A 110 -35.08 8.21 -31.96
N LEU A 111 -35.22 9.45 -32.42
CA LEU A 111 -34.38 10.56 -31.99
C LEU A 111 -34.46 10.77 -30.47
N ASP A 112 -35.66 10.76 -29.90
CA ASP A 112 -35.83 10.90 -28.45
C ASP A 112 -35.18 9.75 -27.67
N ARG A 113 -35.31 8.50 -28.15
CA ARG A 113 -34.65 7.33 -27.56
C ARG A 113 -33.13 7.44 -27.63
N LEU A 114 -32.59 7.82 -28.78
CA LEU A 114 -31.15 7.98 -28.96
C LEU A 114 -30.60 9.11 -28.10
N GLN A 115 -31.31 10.23 -27.99
CA GLN A 115 -30.91 11.34 -27.12
C GLN A 115 -30.90 10.90 -25.64
N ALA A 116 -31.92 10.16 -25.20
CA ALA A 116 -31.96 9.62 -23.84
C ALA A 116 -30.80 8.63 -23.59
N ALA A 117 -30.51 7.75 -24.55
CA ALA A 117 -29.41 6.80 -24.46
C ALA A 117 -28.04 7.50 -24.42
N MET A 118 -27.86 8.56 -25.22
CA MET A 118 -26.65 9.37 -25.24
C MET A 118 -26.45 10.05 -23.88
N ASN A 119 -27.46 10.73 -23.34
CA ASN A 119 -27.39 11.38 -22.03
C ASN A 119 -27.06 10.37 -20.91
N ALA A 120 -27.68 9.19 -20.93
CA ALA A 120 -27.39 8.13 -19.96
C ALA A 120 -25.93 7.65 -20.05
N LYS A 121 -25.39 7.53 -21.26
CA LYS A 121 -23.98 7.15 -21.47
C LYS A 121 -23.00 8.24 -21.07
N GLU A 122 -23.34 9.51 -21.28
CA GLU A 122 -22.55 10.64 -20.79
C GLU A 122 -22.49 10.66 -19.26
N GLU A 123 -23.61 10.38 -18.59
CA GLU A 123 -23.66 10.28 -17.13
C GLU A 123 -22.83 9.10 -16.61
N GLU A 124 -22.96 7.92 -17.21
CA GLU A 124 -22.14 6.74 -16.88
C GLU A 124 -20.64 7.03 -17.05
N ALA A 125 -20.26 7.70 -18.15
CA ALA A 125 -18.88 8.10 -18.40
C ALA A 125 -18.38 9.13 -17.37
N ALA A 126 -19.21 10.12 -17.01
CA ALA A 126 -18.87 11.11 -15.99
C ALA A 126 -18.65 10.45 -14.62
N GLN A 127 -19.51 9.51 -14.22
CA GLN A 127 -19.36 8.74 -13.00
C GLN A 127 -18.09 7.88 -13.01
N ALA A 128 -17.79 7.20 -14.13
CA ALA A 128 -16.57 6.41 -14.29
C ALA A 128 -15.31 7.28 -14.17
N VAL A 129 -15.28 8.45 -14.82
CA VAL A 129 -14.17 9.41 -14.73
C VAL A 129 -14.00 9.93 -13.30
N ALA A 130 -15.10 10.25 -12.61
CA ALA A 130 -15.05 10.66 -11.19
C ALA A 130 -14.48 9.54 -10.31
N GLY A 131 -14.89 8.30 -10.53
CA GLY A 131 -14.37 7.11 -9.84
C GLY A 131 -12.87 6.91 -10.07
N ILE A 132 -12.41 7.04 -11.32
CA ILE A 132 -10.98 6.96 -11.67
C ILE A 132 -10.18 8.09 -10.99
N LYS A 133 -10.70 9.31 -10.96
CA LYS A 133 -10.05 10.44 -10.27
C LYS A 133 -9.93 10.20 -8.77
N ALA A 134 -10.99 9.68 -8.12
CA ALA A 134 -10.97 9.36 -6.70
C ALA A 134 -9.94 8.26 -6.39
N LYS A 135 -9.93 7.16 -7.16
CA LYS A 135 -8.94 6.08 -7.02
C LYS A 135 -7.50 6.57 -7.23
N ASN A 136 -7.26 7.40 -8.24
CA ASN A 136 -5.94 7.99 -8.48
C ASN A 136 -5.49 8.89 -7.32
N LYS A 137 -6.40 9.64 -6.69
CA LYS A 137 -6.09 10.45 -5.51
C LYS A 137 -5.69 9.55 -4.33
N ALA A 138 -6.45 8.50 -4.05
CA ALA A 138 -6.15 7.54 -2.99
C ALA A 138 -4.80 6.83 -3.21
N LEU A 139 -4.53 6.37 -4.44
CA LEU A 139 -3.25 5.74 -4.79
C LEU A 139 -2.05 6.68 -4.60
N LYS A 140 -2.20 7.97 -4.93
CA LYS A 140 -1.15 8.97 -4.68
C LYS A 140 -0.89 9.17 -3.18
N GLN A 141 -1.94 9.15 -2.36
CA GLN A 141 -1.79 9.24 -0.90
C GLN A 141 -1.08 8.00 -0.35
N ALA A 142 -1.53 6.80 -0.71
CA ALA A 142 -0.89 5.54 -0.33
C ALA A 142 0.58 5.47 -0.77
N LEU A 143 0.91 5.97 -1.97
CA LEU A 143 2.29 6.06 -2.44
C LEU A 143 3.16 6.97 -1.55
N HIS A 144 2.62 8.11 -1.11
CA HIS A 144 3.34 9.01 -0.21
C HIS A 144 3.53 8.41 1.18
N GLU A 145 2.53 7.72 1.72
CA GLU A 145 2.62 6.99 2.99
C GLU A 145 3.68 5.89 2.91
N LEU A 146 3.65 5.06 1.87
CA LEU A 146 4.63 4.00 1.66
C LEU A 146 6.07 4.55 1.48
N GLN A 147 6.22 5.70 0.83
CA GLN A 147 7.52 6.38 0.72
C GLN A 147 8.04 6.88 2.07
N ALA A 148 7.15 7.36 2.94
CA ALA A 148 7.51 7.77 4.30
C ALA A 148 7.93 6.55 5.15
N GLU A 149 7.17 5.45 5.09
CA GLU A 149 7.49 4.20 5.77
C GLU A 149 8.82 3.62 5.29
N HIS A 150 9.06 3.59 3.97
CA HIS A 150 10.31 3.12 3.42
C HIS A 150 11.52 3.91 3.95
N LYS A 151 11.41 5.24 4.04
CA LYS A 151 12.46 6.09 4.62
C LYS A 151 12.65 5.82 6.12
N ALA A 152 11.57 5.64 6.87
CA ALA A 152 11.63 5.31 8.29
C ALA A 152 12.35 3.97 8.53
N LEU A 153 11.95 2.92 7.80
CA LEU A 153 12.58 1.61 7.84
C LEU A 153 14.04 1.65 7.39
N GLN A 154 14.38 2.46 6.39
CA GLN A 154 15.77 2.64 5.97
C GLN A 154 16.61 3.27 7.08
N MET A 155 16.09 4.27 7.78
CA MET A 155 16.76 4.89 8.93
C MET A 155 16.92 3.89 10.07
N GLU A 156 15.91 3.08 10.36
CA GLU A 156 15.97 2.05 11.39
C GLU A 156 16.97 0.93 11.05
N CYS A 157 16.98 0.46 9.80
CA CYS A 157 17.99 -0.48 9.32
C CYS A 157 19.41 0.06 9.52
N ASN A 158 19.64 1.34 9.21
CA ASN A 158 20.95 1.96 9.40
C ASN A 158 21.31 2.08 10.89
N ARG A 159 20.35 2.43 11.76
CA ARG A 159 20.55 2.46 13.21
C ARG A 159 20.95 1.08 13.75
N VAL A 160 20.20 0.04 13.39
CA VAL A 160 20.48 -1.34 13.83
C VAL A 160 21.84 -1.82 13.35
N ARG A 161 22.24 -1.48 12.11
CA ARG A 161 23.59 -1.77 11.62
C ARG A 161 24.68 -1.12 12.47
N GLN A 162 24.53 0.16 12.80
CA GLN A 162 25.48 0.87 13.66
C GLN A 162 25.54 0.27 15.07
N GLU A 163 24.40 -0.12 15.64
CA GLU A 163 24.35 -0.79 16.94
C GLU A 163 25.03 -2.17 16.91
N LEU A 164 24.87 -2.91 15.82
CA LEU A 164 25.54 -4.20 15.62
C LEU A 164 27.05 -4.03 15.51
N GLU A 165 27.52 -3.05 14.74
CA GLU A 165 28.95 -2.70 14.64
C GLU A 165 29.51 -2.30 16.00
N ALA A 166 28.82 -1.43 16.74
CA ALA A 166 29.23 -1.04 18.08
C ALA A 166 29.27 -2.23 19.06
N SER A 167 28.31 -3.15 18.96
CA SER A 167 28.29 -4.36 19.77
C SER A 167 29.46 -5.30 19.42
N ALA A 168 29.81 -5.43 18.14
CA ALA A 168 30.95 -6.23 17.71
C ALA A 168 32.28 -5.66 18.25
N VAL A 169 32.42 -4.34 18.27
CA VAL A 169 33.59 -3.67 18.88
C VAL A 169 33.66 -3.98 20.38
N ARG A 170 32.56 -3.80 21.11
CA ARG A 170 32.53 -4.12 22.56
C ARG A 170 32.86 -5.59 22.84
N GLN A 171 32.40 -6.50 21.98
CA GLN A 171 32.72 -7.92 22.10
C GLN A 171 34.22 -8.17 21.92
N SER A 172 34.84 -7.57 20.89
CA SER A 172 36.29 -7.66 20.65
C SER A 172 37.10 -7.12 21.84
N GLU A 173 36.67 -5.99 22.43
CA GLU A 173 37.30 -5.43 23.63
C GLU A 173 37.16 -6.36 24.85
N ALA A 174 35.99 -6.97 25.02
CA ALA A 174 35.75 -7.93 26.10
C ALA A 174 36.60 -9.19 25.94
N ASP A 175 36.71 -9.72 24.72
CA ASP A 175 37.55 -10.88 24.41
C ASP A 175 39.03 -10.57 24.65
N HIS A 176 39.49 -9.35 24.31
CA HIS A 176 40.85 -8.91 24.60
C HIS A 176 41.13 -8.86 26.11
N ARG A 177 40.24 -8.23 26.89
CA ARG A 177 40.36 -8.18 28.37
C ARG A 177 40.32 -9.56 29.01
N ALA A 178 39.47 -10.45 28.50
CA ALA A 178 39.42 -11.84 28.96
C ALA A 178 40.76 -12.56 28.69
N GLY A 179 41.40 -12.30 27.55
CA GLY A 179 42.74 -12.77 27.24
C GLY A 179 43.81 -12.23 28.19
N GLU A 180 43.79 -10.92 28.49
CA GLU A 180 44.71 -10.28 29.45
C GLU A 180 44.57 -10.89 30.85
N LEU A 181 43.34 -11.01 31.36
CA LEU A 181 43.06 -11.60 32.66
C LEU A 181 43.46 -13.08 32.71
N THR A 182 43.26 -13.83 31.63
CA THR A 182 43.70 -15.23 31.54
C THR A 182 45.23 -15.34 31.63
N ALA A 183 45.96 -14.44 30.98
CA ALA A 183 47.42 -14.38 31.07
C ALA A 183 47.90 -14.02 32.48
N GLU A 184 47.22 -13.06 33.12
CA GLU A 184 47.53 -12.64 34.50
C GLU A 184 47.28 -13.77 35.51
N VAL A 185 46.14 -14.46 35.43
CA VAL A 185 45.84 -15.65 36.24
C VAL A 185 46.90 -16.74 36.03
N THR A 186 47.38 -16.92 34.81
CA THR A 186 48.44 -17.89 34.51
C THR A 186 49.75 -17.50 35.18
N ARG A 187 50.15 -16.21 35.12
CA ARG A 187 51.32 -15.69 35.84
C ARG A 187 51.21 -15.89 37.35
N PHE A 188 50.08 -15.55 37.96
CA PHE A 188 49.89 -15.74 39.39
C PHE A 188 49.92 -17.22 39.79
N ARG A 189 49.44 -18.13 38.95
CA ARG A 189 49.58 -19.59 39.19
C ARG A 189 51.04 -20.03 39.14
N GLU A 190 51.82 -19.54 38.18
CA GLU A 190 53.25 -19.84 38.08
C GLU A 190 54.03 -19.28 39.28
N GLU A 191 53.75 -18.06 39.71
CA GLU A 191 54.33 -17.45 40.89
C GLU A 191 53.96 -18.21 42.17
N ALA A 192 52.69 -18.58 42.33
CA ALA A 192 52.25 -19.41 43.45
C ALA A 192 52.98 -20.77 43.47
N ALA A 193 53.18 -21.40 42.31
CA ALA A 193 53.94 -22.64 42.21
C ALA A 193 55.42 -22.45 42.56
N ARG A 194 56.03 -21.31 42.18
CA ARG A 194 57.40 -20.95 42.60
C ARG A 194 57.49 -20.78 44.10
N PHE A 195 56.59 -20.01 44.71
CA PHE A 195 56.57 -19.79 46.16
C PHE A 195 56.33 -21.10 46.93
N GLN A 196 55.46 -21.99 46.43
CA GLN A 196 55.31 -23.33 47.01
C GLN A 196 56.60 -24.15 46.94
N GLY A 197 57.31 -24.09 45.81
CA GLY A 197 58.61 -24.76 45.66
C GLY A 197 59.70 -24.20 46.58
N GLU A 198 59.73 -22.88 46.79
CA GLU A 198 60.64 -22.22 47.74
C GLU A 198 60.29 -22.57 49.19
N ALA A 199 59.00 -22.56 49.54
CA ALA A 199 58.53 -22.96 50.87
C ALA A 199 58.94 -24.40 51.19
N ALA A 200 58.80 -25.34 50.25
CA ALA A 200 59.23 -26.73 50.42
C ALA A 200 60.75 -26.84 50.67
N LYS A 201 61.57 -26.07 49.95
CA LYS A 201 63.02 -26.02 50.20
C LYS A 201 63.34 -25.47 51.59
N HIS A 202 62.66 -24.40 52.00
CA HIS A 202 62.85 -23.83 53.33
C HIS A 202 62.46 -24.81 54.43
N GLU A 203 61.37 -25.55 54.25
CA GLU A 203 60.94 -26.61 55.17
C GLU A 203 62.00 -27.73 55.28
N GLU A 204 62.59 -28.15 54.17
CA GLU A 204 63.70 -29.13 54.16
C GLU A 204 64.95 -28.59 54.88
N THR A 205 65.33 -27.33 54.63
CA THR A 205 66.46 -26.69 55.33
C THR A 205 66.20 -26.53 56.82
N ALA A 206 64.99 -26.16 57.23
CA ALA A 206 64.61 -26.05 58.63
C ALA A 206 64.62 -27.42 59.32
N SER A 207 64.13 -28.46 58.65
CA SER A 207 64.13 -29.84 59.16
C SER A 207 65.56 -30.37 59.35
N THR A 208 66.45 -30.13 58.40
CA THR A 208 67.88 -30.48 58.52
C THR A 208 68.61 -29.68 59.60
N ALA A 209 68.30 -28.38 59.76
CA ALA A 209 68.83 -27.55 60.85
C ALA A 209 68.36 -28.06 62.23
N LEU A 210 67.08 -28.43 62.36
CA LEU A 210 66.54 -29.03 63.59
C LEU A 210 67.25 -30.34 63.95
N MET A 211 67.49 -31.23 62.97
CA MET A 211 68.24 -32.46 63.21
C MET A 211 69.67 -32.19 63.69
N ARG A 212 70.36 -31.20 63.11
CA ARG A 212 71.71 -30.79 63.57
C ARG A 212 71.68 -30.24 64.99
N ARG A 213 70.70 -29.40 65.32
CA ARG A 213 70.50 -28.89 66.68
C ARG A 213 70.32 -30.05 67.66
N ASP A 214 69.45 -31.00 67.37
CA ASP A 214 69.16 -32.11 68.29
C ASP A 214 70.39 -33.01 68.49
N ALA A 215 71.16 -33.28 67.43
CA ALA A 215 72.44 -33.98 67.53
C ALA A 215 73.44 -33.24 68.43
N THR A 216 73.66 -31.94 68.19
CA THR A 216 74.57 -31.14 69.05
C THR A 216 74.09 -31.03 70.49
N GLN A 217 72.77 -30.99 70.72
CA GLN A 217 72.21 -30.96 72.06
C GLN A 217 72.40 -32.29 72.81
N ALA A 218 72.32 -33.41 72.10
CA ALA A 218 72.64 -34.73 72.65
C ALA A 218 74.14 -34.83 73.02
N GLU A 219 75.04 -34.41 72.13
CA GLU A 219 76.49 -34.34 72.40
C GLU A 219 76.81 -33.48 73.63
N LEU A 220 76.16 -32.31 73.75
CA LEU A 220 76.34 -31.40 74.88
C LEU A 220 75.86 -32.02 76.20
N SER A 221 74.79 -32.81 76.15
CA SER A 221 74.26 -33.55 77.30
C SER A 221 75.21 -34.68 77.74
N GLU A 222 75.81 -35.40 76.79
CA GLU A 222 76.84 -36.41 77.08
C GLU A 222 78.12 -35.79 77.67
N LEU A 223 78.58 -34.66 77.12
CA LEU A 223 79.72 -33.92 77.65
C LEU A 223 79.44 -33.37 79.05
N GLN A 224 78.23 -32.86 79.32
CA GLN A 224 77.83 -32.47 80.68
C GLN A 224 77.90 -33.65 81.65
N LYS A 225 77.46 -34.83 81.22
CA LYS A 225 77.54 -36.05 82.03
C LYS A 225 78.99 -36.45 82.30
N LYS A 226 79.84 -36.50 81.27
CA LYS A 226 81.29 -36.79 81.40
C LYS A 226 82.00 -35.78 82.29
N PHE A 227 81.68 -34.49 82.17
CA PHE A 227 82.22 -33.44 83.03
C PHE A 227 81.81 -33.65 84.49
N GLY A 228 80.55 -34.01 84.74
CA GLY A 228 80.08 -34.39 86.08
C GLY A 228 80.80 -35.62 86.65
N GLU A 229 81.01 -36.65 85.83
CA GLU A 229 81.77 -37.85 86.19
C GLU A 229 83.25 -37.53 86.51
N LEU A 230 83.89 -36.67 85.72
CA LEU A 230 85.27 -36.21 85.93
C LEU A 230 85.42 -35.32 87.18
N GLN A 231 84.45 -34.45 87.47
CA GLN A 231 84.42 -33.69 88.72
C GLN A 231 84.28 -34.58 89.95
N MET A 232 83.46 -35.64 89.86
CA MET A 232 83.34 -36.62 90.95
C MET A 232 84.61 -37.48 91.09
N SER A 233 85.26 -37.84 89.99
CA SER A 233 86.56 -38.54 89.99
C SER A 233 87.69 -37.72 90.62
N THR A 234 87.72 -36.40 90.40
CA THR A 234 88.70 -35.49 91.05
C THR A 234 88.42 -35.24 92.53
N ALA A 235 87.16 -35.35 92.97
CA ALA A 235 86.82 -35.28 94.38
C ALA A 235 87.21 -36.55 95.16
N VAL A 236 87.40 -37.69 94.49
CA VAL A 236 87.65 -39.00 95.13
C VAL A 236 89.12 -39.45 95.08
N ASP A 237 89.90 -39.12 94.03
CA ASP A 237 91.30 -39.55 93.90
C ASP A 237 92.29 -38.39 93.70
N GLY A 238 93.01 -38.03 94.75
CA GLY A 238 94.01 -36.95 94.78
C GLY A 238 95.36 -37.25 94.12
N LYS A 239 95.44 -38.09 93.07
CA LYS A 239 96.71 -38.47 92.43
C LYS A 239 96.69 -38.54 90.90
N SER A 240 96.42 -37.41 90.24
CA SER A 240 97.08 -36.97 88.99
C SER A 240 96.52 -35.61 88.55
N GLN A 241 96.73 -34.61 89.39
CA GLN A 241 96.09 -33.28 89.29
C GLN A 241 96.29 -32.61 87.91
N GLU A 242 97.40 -32.84 87.24
CA GLU A 242 97.77 -32.10 86.01
C GLU A 242 97.07 -32.64 84.74
N TYR A 243 96.93 -33.96 84.60
CA TYR A 243 96.27 -34.56 83.42
C TYR A 243 94.76 -34.33 83.45
N VAL A 244 94.16 -34.33 84.65
CA VAL A 244 92.72 -34.11 84.80
C VAL A 244 92.35 -32.64 84.70
N VAL A 245 93.19 -31.71 85.16
CA VAL A 245 92.98 -30.26 84.95
C VAL A 245 93.02 -29.94 83.46
N LYS A 246 93.99 -30.47 82.70
CA LYS A 246 94.07 -30.22 81.26
C LYS A 246 92.87 -30.80 80.50
N SER A 247 92.41 -31.99 80.87
CA SER A 247 91.22 -32.60 80.27
C SER A 247 89.91 -31.89 80.68
N LEU A 248 89.85 -31.31 81.90
CA LEU A 248 88.75 -30.44 82.33
C LEU A 248 88.75 -29.10 81.60
N GLU A 249 89.91 -28.50 81.35
CA GLU A 249 90.06 -27.26 80.57
C GLU A 249 89.63 -27.49 79.11
N GLU A 250 90.10 -28.57 78.48
CA GLU A 250 89.69 -28.94 77.11
C GLU A 250 88.17 -29.20 77.04
N ALA A 251 87.59 -29.94 77.99
CA ALA A 251 86.15 -30.17 78.06
C ALA A 251 85.35 -28.88 78.33
N GLN A 252 85.94 -27.93 79.06
CA GLN A 252 85.32 -26.65 79.38
C GLN A 252 85.39 -25.69 78.18
N GLU A 253 86.49 -25.67 77.44
CA GLU A 253 86.62 -24.95 76.17
C GLU A 253 85.63 -25.50 75.13
N GLU A 254 85.56 -26.83 74.98
CA GLU A 254 84.62 -27.49 74.07
C GLU A 254 83.16 -27.21 74.45
N ARG A 255 82.85 -27.21 75.75
CA ARG A 255 81.53 -26.80 76.27
C ARG A 255 81.21 -25.32 75.99
N THR A 256 82.20 -24.42 76.07
CA THR A 256 81.98 -23.00 75.73
C THR A 256 81.78 -22.80 74.22
N ALA A 257 82.52 -23.52 73.38
CA ALA A 257 82.36 -23.51 71.93
C ALA A 257 80.98 -24.04 71.52
N LEU A 258 80.54 -25.16 72.11
CA LEU A 258 79.20 -25.71 71.87
C LEU A 258 78.08 -24.78 72.36
N ARG A 259 78.27 -24.07 73.48
CA ARG A 259 77.32 -23.04 73.93
C ARG A 259 77.21 -21.88 72.94
N ALA A 260 78.34 -21.42 72.39
CA ALA A 260 78.34 -20.37 71.38
C ALA A 260 77.59 -20.84 70.11
N LYS A 261 77.84 -22.08 69.67
CA LYS A 261 77.14 -22.69 68.53
C LYS A 261 75.64 -22.87 68.77
N ASN A 262 75.24 -23.17 70.02
CA ASN A 262 73.82 -23.30 70.38
C ASN A 262 73.10 -21.94 70.33
N LEU A 263 73.76 -20.86 70.79
CA LEU A 263 73.26 -19.49 70.65
C LEU A 263 73.13 -19.06 69.18
N GLU A 264 74.03 -19.52 68.31
CA GLU A 264 74.00 -19.25 66.88
C GLU A 264 72.83 -19.97 66.19
N LEU A 265 72.63 -21.27 66.49
CA LEU A 265 71.46 -22.03 66.04
C LEU A 265 70.15 -21.43 66.56
N GLN A 266 70.15 -20.86 67.75
CA GLN A 266 68.95 -20.22 68.31
C GLN A 266 68.57 -18.94 67.55
N ARG A 267 69.57 -18.15 67.11
CA ARG A 267 69.33 -17.02 66.21
C ARG A 267 68.78 -17.48 64.86
N GLU A 268 69.33 -18.55 64.30
CA GLU A 268 68.87 -19.12 63.03
C GLU A 268 67.41 -19.61 63.13
N VAL A 269 67.02 -20.22 64.25
CA VAL A 269 65.61 -20.60 64.51
C VAL A 269 64.70 -19.38 64.63
N ASP A 270 65.14 -18.31 65.27
CA ASP A 270 64.35 -17.08 65.40
C ASP A 270 64.19 -16.37 64.05
N ASP A 271 65.23 -16.37 63.20
CA ASP A 271 65.15 -15.86 61.83
C ASP A 271 64.17 -16.69 60.97
N LEU A 272 64.21 -18.03 61.07
CA LEU A 272 63.26 -18.91 60.38
C LEU A 272 61.82 -18.70 60.86
N ARG A 273 61.60 -18.42 62.15
CA ARG A 273 60.28 -18.03 62.67
C ARG A 273 59.81 -16.70 62.08
N GLY A 274 60.70 -15.73 61.93
CA GLY A 274 60.41 -14.46 61.26
C GLY A 274 59.98 -14.66 59.81
N VAL A 275 60.68 -15.52 59.06
CA VAL A 275 60.31 -15.88 57.68
C VAL A 275 58.94 -16.56 57.62
N ASN A 276 58.66 -17.51 58.53
CA ASN A 276 57.38 -18.21 58.56
C ASN A 276 56.20 -17.27 58.86
N LEU A 277 56.37 -16.31 59.78
CA LEU A 277 55.37 -15.28 60.07
C LEU A 277 55.11 -14.38 58.84
N SER A 278 56.16 -14.01 58.12
CA SER A 278 56.04 -13.25 56.86
C SER A 278 55.27 -14.03 55.80
N GLN A 279 55.55 -15.33 55.66
CA GLN A 279 54.84 -16.21 54.72
C GLN A 279 53.36 -16.40 55.11
N GLN A 280 53.03 -16.52 56.40
CA GLN A 280 51.63 -16.54 56.86
C GLN A 280 50.89 -15.25 56.52
N ALA A 281 51.56 -14.08 56.64
CA ALA A 281 50.96 -12.81 56.25
C ALA A 281 50.67 -12.75 54.73
N GLN A 282 51.59 -13.25 53.90
CA GLN A 282 51.39 -13.34 52.44
C GLN A 282 50.25 -14.31 52.06
N LEU A 283 50.11 -15.44 52.76
CA LEU A 283 49.02 -16.39 52.56
C LEU A 283 47.65 -15.77 52.87
N LEU A 284 47.55 -14.98 53.95
CA LEU A 284 46.35 -14.22 54.28
C LEU A 284 46.00 -13.20 53.20
N ASP A 285 47.00 -12.50 52.65
CA ASP A 285 46.79 -11.54 51.57
C ASP A 285 46.32 -12.23 50.28
N HIS A 286 46.85 -13.41 49.97
CA HIS A 286 46.37 -14.25 48.87
C HIS A 286 44.92 -14.76 49.07
N GLN A 287 44.51 -15.05 50.32
CA GLN A 287 43.13 -15.43 50.60
C GLN A 287 42.18 -14.25 50.44
N ASN A 288 42.58 -13.06 50.87
CA ASN A 288 41.80 -11.83 50.69
C ASN A 288 41.62 -11.47 49.21
N THR A 289 42.67 -11.61 48.39
CA THR A 289 42.58 -11.39 46.94
C THR A 289 41.70 -12.44 46.25
N ARG A 290 41.72 -13.71 46.68
CA ARG A 290 40.77 -14.73 46.19
C ARG A 290 39.32 -14.40 46.52
N LEU A 291 39.03 -13.88 47.71
CA LEU A 291 37.69 -13.46 48.09
C LEU A 291 37.21 -12.28 47.23
N ALA A 292 38.08 -11.30 46.99
CA ALA A 292 37.77 -10.18 46.10
C ALA A 292 37.50 -10.63 44.66
N LEU A 293 38.25 -11.62 44.15
CA LEU A 293 38.03 -12.19 42.83
C LEU A 293 36.68 -12.92 42.75
N ALA A 294 36.32 -13.71 43.77
CA ALA A 294 35.03 -14.40 43.81
C ALA A 294 33.85 -13.41 43.86
N GLU A 295 33.97 -12.28 44.56
CA GLU A 295 32.97 -11.21 44.51
C GLU A 295 32.86 -10.57 43.12
N ALA A 296 33.98 -10.37 42.43
CA ALA A 296 33.98 -9.83 41.07
C ALA A 296 33.31 -10.80 40.08
N GLU A 297 33.63 -12.09 40.15
CA GLU A 297 33.01 -13.14 39.33
C GLU A 297 31.49 -13.22 39.58
N SER A 298 31.05 -13.13 40.84
CA SER A 298 29.62 -13.10 41.19
C SER A 298 28.92 -11.87 40.59
N LYS A 299 29.56 -10.69 40.61
CA LYS A 299 29.00 -9.46 40.01
C LYS A 299 28.88 -9.57 38.50
N VAL A 300 29.88 -10.16 37.83
CA VAL A 300 29.84 -10.41 36.38
C VAL A 300 28.70 -11.37 36.04
N SER A 301 28.58 -12.49 36.75
CA SER A 301 27.51 -13.47 36.54
C SER A 301 26.11 -12.84 36.69
N MET A 302 25.92 -12.00 37.72
CA MET A 302 24.68 -11.23 37.89
C MET A 302 24.41 -10.28 36.72
N ALA A 303 25.43 -9.55 36.25
CA ALA A 303 25.29 -8.62 35.12
C ALA A 303 24.95 -9.36 33.83
N THR A 304 25.53 -10.55 33.60
CA THR A 304 25.19 -11.40 32.46
C THR A 304 23.74 -11.87 32.51
N ALA A 305 23.26 -12.33 33.68
CA ALA A 305 21.87 -12.74 33.85
C ALA A 305 20.88 -11.58 33.63
N GLN A 306 21.23 -10.37 34.09
CA GLN A 306 20.43 -9.15 33.84
C GLN A 306 20.39 -8.79 32.35
N ALA A 307 21.50 -8.95 31.63
CA ALA A 307 21.56 -8.70 30.19
C ALA A 307 20.70 -9.71 29.39
N GLU A 308 20.71 -10.99 29.78
CA GLU A 308 19.85 -12.01 29.19
C GLU A 308 18.36 -11.72 29.44
N HIS A 309 17.99 -11.36 30.67
CA HIS A 309 16.63 -10.96 31.00
C HIS A 309 16.18 -9.72 30.19
N ALA A 310 17.05 -8.71 30.04
CA ALA A 310 16.74 -7.55 29.21
C ALA A 310 16.51 -7.92 27.74
N LYS A 311 17.26 -8.89 27.21
CA LYS A 311 17.09 -9.41 25.85
C LYS A 311 15.75 -10.14 25.68
N GLU A 312 15.33 -10.92 26.66
CA GLU A 312 14.01 -11.58 26.65
C GLU A 312 12.86 -10.57 26.70
N VAL A 313 12.97 -9.53 27.53
CA VAL A 313 11.96 -8.47 27.61
C VAL A 313 11.81 -7.72 26.27
N LEU A 314 12.93 -7.42 25.60
CA LEU A 314 12.90 -6.80 24.27
C LEU A 314 12.28 -7.73 23.21
N ALA A 315 12.56 -9.03 23.27
CA ALA A 315 11.96 -10.01 22.37
C ALA A 315 10.45 -10.17 22.58
N LEU A 316 9.97 -10.09 23.83
CA LEU A 316 8.53 -10.06 24.14
C LEU A 316 7.88 -8.78 23.61
N GLY A 317 8.51 -7.62 23.81
CA GLY A 317 8.01 -6.36 23.26
C GLY A 317 7.88 -6.38 21.73
N ALA A 318 8.82 -7.01 21.02
CA ALA A 318 8.74 -7.19 19.57
C ALA A 318 7.54 -8.07 19.15
N LYS A 319 7.24 -9.15 19.89
CA LYS A 319 6.07 -10.00 19.64
C LYS A 319 4.75 -9.29 19.92
N ASP A 320 4.70 -8.47 20.97
CA ASP A 320 3.51 -7.65 21.26
C ASP A 320 3.25 -6.63 20.15
N GLN A 321 4.31 -6.08 19.55
CA GLN A 321 4.23 -5.19 18.38
C GLN A 321 3.66 -5.92 17.15
N GLU A 322 4.12 -7.15 16.85
CA GLU A 322 3.58 -7.99 15.78
C GLU A 322 2.10 -8.34 16.00
N LEU A 323 1.71 -8.66 17.23
CA LEU A 323 0.31 -8.92 17.57
C LEU A 323 -0.56 -7.66 17.35
N LEU A 324 -0.06 -6.48 17.70
CA LEU A 324 -0.73 -5.21 17.46
C LEU A 324 -0.94 -4.93 15.97
N GLU A 325 0.06 -5.23 15.13
CA GLU A 325 -0.05 -5.15 13.67
C GLU A 325 -1.14 -6.09 13.15
N ILE A 326 -1.14 -7.36 13.58
CA ILE A 326 -2.16 -8.34 13.18
C ILE A 326 -3.57 -7.89 13.57
N VAL A 327 -3.74 -7.36 14.79
CA VAL A 327 -5.03 -6.85 15.26
C VAL A 327 -5.50 -5.65 14.44
N LYS A 328 -4.60 -4.74 14.05
CA LYS A 328 -4.93 -3.63 13.15
C LYS A 328 -5.41 -4.12 11.79
N THR A 329 -4.73 -5.12 11.22
CA THR A 329 -5.12 -5.70 9.93
C THR A 329 -6.50 -6.35 10.01
N LEU A 330 -6.77 -7.12 11.08
CA LEU A 330 -8.08 -7.73 11.31
C LEU A 330 -9.20 -6.69 11.50
N LEU A 331 -8.92 -5.58 12.18
CA LEU A 331 -9.88 -4.48 12.32
C LEU A 331 -10.16 -3.81 10.98
N ALA A 332 -9.13 -3.59 10.15
CA ALA A 332 -9.30 -3.04 8.81
C ALA A 332 -10.12 -3.98 7.89
N ASP A 333 -9.86 -5.28 7.96
CA ASP A 333 -10.61 -6.30 7.23
C ASP A 333 -12.07 -6.36 7.69
N GLN A 334 -12.33 -6.27 9.01
CA GLN A 334 -13.67 -6.20 9.57
C GLN A 334 -14.42 -4.95 9.10
N GLU A 335 -13.74 -3.81 9.04
CA GLU A 335 -14.32 -2.55 8.58
C GLU A 335 -14.68 -2.62 7.08
N GLN A 336 -13.82 -3.22 6.26
CA GLN A 336 -14.12 -3.50 4.85
C GLN A 336 -15.30 -4.46 4.67
N LEU A 337 -15.36 -5.53 5.48
CA LEU A 337 -16.49 -6.46 5.47
C LEU A 337 -17.80 -5.75 5.85
N SER A 338 -17.77 -4.89 6.87
CA SER A 338 -18.96 -4.14 7.29
C SER A 338 -19.49 -3.22 6.18
N LYS A 339 -18.59 -2.59 5.42
CA LYS A 339 -18.93 -1.71 4.28
C LYS A 339 -19.43 -2.47 3.05
N SER A 340 -19.11 -3.77 2.94
CA SER A 340 -19.61 -4.62 1.85
C SER A 340 -20.92 -5.33 2.18
N LEU A 341 -21.33 -5.32 3.45
CA LEU A 341 -22.60 -5.88 3.94
C LEU A 341 -23.71 -4.84 4.15
N SER A 342 -23.42 -3.54 4.03
CA SER A 342 -24.38 -2.42 4.09
C SER A 342 -24.75 -1.90 2.71
#